data_AF-A0AA48L0Y6-F1
#
_entry.id   AF-A0AA48L0Y6-F1
#
_cell.length_a   1.000
_cell.length_b   1.000
_cell.length_c   1.000
_cell.angle_alpha   90.00
_cell.angle_beta   90.00
_cell.angle_gamma   90.00
#
_symmetry.space_group_name_H-M   'P 1'
#
loop_
_entity.id
_entity.type
_entity.pdbx_description
1 polymer ?
#
loop_
_entity_poly.entity_id
_entity_poly.type
_entity_poly.pdbx_seq_one_letter_code
_entity_poly.pdbx_strand_id
1 'polypeptide(L)'
;MRLKPIFALMSLALAIPRVLVYTRTLGYRHDSIPTAIATLSSNGPTHSIEFEFTEDPTQFADENLSRFDGIMFVSTSEEVLNGPQQDAMARYLRSGGVYVGVHSASACLYNDTVYLQAVGAYFDYHPSLQPATFIRLTSHPATSPLPDRWTFTEEVYYWRQDPRNQSATILLTVEEGSYINDAASTGNYTFGSPHPIAWFIENPQYGGKVGRSFYTSLGHTNETWNDGIFIAHVFGGLKWALDGATTRAYGAGVVGNNDTVANVSGSVSGTSAAASTSASPVSPSGPASQPSSGAQGLSVASAAIAAAAGLLTIL
;
A
#
# COMPACT_ATOMS: atom_id res chain seq x y z
N MET A 1 22.77 -50.96 17.96
CA MET A 1 22.01 -49.76 18.40
C MET A 1 22.29 -48.65 17.39
N ARG A 2 21.33 -48.31 16.51
CA ARG A 2 21.52 -47.27 15.48
C ARG A 2 21.11 -45.93 16.09
N LEU A 3 22.04 -44.98 16.23
CA LEU A 3 21.72 -43.60 16.56
C LEU A 3 20.92 -42.99 15.40
N LYS A 4 19.74 -42.44 15.69
CA LYS A 4 19.02 -41.57 14.75
C LYS A 4 19.65 -40.18 14.79
N PRO A 5 19.90 -39.53 13.65
CA PRO A 5 20.33 -38.13 13.64
C PRO A 5 19.19 -37.25 14.15
N ILE A 6 19.47 -36.49 15.21
CA ILE A 6 18.61 -35.40 15.68
C ILE A 6 18.88 -34.23 14.73
N PHE A 7 17.97 -34.02 13.77
CA PHE A 7 17.93 -32.75 13.04
C PHE A 7 17.41 -31.69 14.02
N ALA A 8 18.29 -30.83 14.50
CA ALA A 8 17.89 -29.60 15.14
C ALA A 8 17.18 -28.74 14.08
N LEU A 9 15.87 -28.53 14.22
CA LEU A 9 15.20 -27.44 13.53
C LEU A 9 15.81 -26.15 14.08
N MET A 10 16.72 -25.51 13.33
CA MET A 10 17.00 -24.10 13.57
C MET A 10 15.72 -23.34 13.24
N SER A 11 15.07 -22.81 14.28
CA SER A 11 14.07 -21.76 14.10
C SER A 11 14.82 -20.54 13.56
N LEU A 12 14.67 -20.27 12.27
CA LEU A 12 15.11 -19.00 11.70
C LEU A 12 14.22 -17.94 12.37
N ALA A 13 14.80 -17.08 13.21
CA ALA A 13 14.07 -15.91 13.69
C ALA A 13 13.76 -15.05 12.46
N LEU A 14 12.48 -15.02 12.06
CA LEU A 14 12.00 -14.20 10.95
C LEU A 14 12.28 -12.73 11.30
N ALA A 15 12.96 -12.01 10.41
CA ALA A 15 13.20 -10.58 10.61
C ALA A 15 11.87 -9.82 10.48
N ILE A 16 11.75 -8.68 11.16
CA ILE A 16 10.57 -7.82 11.04
C ILE A 16 10.60 -7.20 9.63
N PRO A 17 9.62 -7.52 8.74
CA PRO A 17 9.59 -6.97 7.40
C PRO A 17 9.41 -5.45 7.43
N ARG A 18 10.14 -4.77 6.53
CA ARG A 18 10.04 -3.32 6.35
C ARG A 18 9.28 -3.01 5.06
N VAL A 19 8.30 -2.12 5.13
CA VAL A 19 7.46 -1.73 3.99
C VAL A 19 7.54 -0.23 3.76
N LEU A 20 7.93 0.17 2.55
CA LEU A 20 7.89 1.56 2.12
C LEU A 20 6.47 1.90 1.65
N VAL A 21 5.77 2.76 2.39
CA VAL A 21 4.43 3.23 2.07
C VAL A 21 4.53 4.54 1.28
N TYR A 22 4.03 4.52 0.05
CA TYR A 22 4.07 5.64 -0.88
C TYR A 22 2.67 6.22 -1.10
N THR A 23 2.53 7.53 -0.87
CA THR A 23 1.24 8.25 -0.88
C THR A 23 1.25 9.51 -1.77
N ARG A 24 2.27 9.66 -2.64
CA ARG A 24 2.36 10.81 -3.53
C ARG A 24 1.19 10.82 -4.51
N THR A 25 0.63 12.00 -4.74
CA THR A 25 -0.44 12.25 -5.72
C THR A 25 -0.03 13.40 -6.63
N LEU A 26 -0.20 13.23 -7.94
CA LEU A 26 -0.13 14.33 -8.91
C LEU A 26 -1.51 14.61 -9.56
N GLY A 27 -2.53 13.82 -9.22
CA GLY A 27 -3.94 14.07 -9.53
C GLY A 27 -4.77 14.30 -8.28
N TYR A 28 -5.97 13.70 -8.22
CA TYR A 28 -6.84 13.79 -7.04
C TYR A 28 -6.12 13.27 -5.79
N ARG A 29 -6.29 13.99 -4.68
CA ARG A 29 -5.73 13.66 -3.37
C ARG A 29 -6.86 13.28 -2.44
N HIS A 30 -6.86 12.03 -2.00
CA HIS A 30 -7.89 11.50 -1.11
C HIS A 30 -7.67 12.01 0.32
N ASP A 31 -8.73 12.50 0.95
CA ASP A 31 -8.72 12.97 2.35
C ASP A 31 -8.40 11.83 3.34
N SER A 32 -8.51 10.58 2.91
CA SER A 32 -8.19 9.39 3.72
C SER A 32 -6.70 9.09 3.87
N ILE A 33 -5.82 9.70 3.07
CA ILE A 33 -4.37 9.43 3.11
C ILE A 33 -3.78 9.61 4.53
N PRO A 34 -4.03 10.72 5.27
CA PRO A 34 -3.54 10.86 6.64
C PRO A 34 -4.09 9.80 7.59
N THR A 35 -5.37 9.41 7.45
CA THR A 35 -6.00 8.36 8.25
C THR A 35 -5.38 7.00 7.96
N ALA A 36 -5.12 6.68 6.69
CA ALA A 36 -4.42 5.46 6.29
C ALA A 36 -3.01 5.38 6.91
N ILE A 37 -2.25 6.47 6.88
CA ILE A 37 -0.92 6.56 7.50
C ILE A 37 -1.01 6.31 9.01
N ALA A 38 -1.95 6.95 9.71
CA ALA A 38 -2.15 6.78 11.15
C ALA A 38 -2.57 5.34 11.50
N THR A 39 -3.47 4.75 10.71
CA THR A 39 -3.93 3.37 10.87
C THR A 39 -2.79 2.38 10.65
N LEU A 40 -2.01 2.52 9.58
CA LEU A 40 -0.85 1.65 9.32
C LEU A 40 0.21 1.79 10.42
N SER A 41 0.51 3.03 10.85
CA SER A 41 1.49 3.30 11.90
C SER A 41 1.11 2.66 13.24
N SER A 42 -0.16 2.76 13.63
CA SER A 42 -0.66 2.24 14.91
C SER A 42 -0.79 0.71 14.93
N ASN A 43 -1.07 0.08 13.78
CA ASN A 43 -1.25 -1.37 13.67
C ASN A 43 0.01 -2.13 13.24
N GLY A 44 1.03 -1.47 12.69
CA GLY A 44 2.30 -2.11 12.29
C GLY A 44 2.92 -2.99 13.39
N PRO A 45 3.10 -2.48 14.63
CA PRO A 45 3.66 -3.27 15.73
C PRO A 45 2.86 -4.52 16.09
N THR A 46 1.52 -4.47 16.06
CA THR A 46 0.67 -5.64 16.35
C THR A 46 0.73 -6.71 15.27
N HIS A 47 1.16 -6.33 14.06
CA HIS A 47 1.39 -7.23 12.94
C HIS A 47 2.85 -7.61 12.73
N SER A 48 3.77 -7.12 13.57
CA SER A 48 5.21 -7.26 13.38
C SER A 48 5.67 -6.78 12.00
N ILE A 49 5.21 -5.60 11.59
CA ILE A 49 5.61 -4.94 10.33
C ILE A 49 6.07 -3.52 10.65
N GLU A 50 7.21 -3.12 10.09
CA GLU A 50 7.70 -1.75 10.15
C GLU A 50 7.32 -1.01 8.87
N PHE A 51 6.73 0.18 9.03
CA PHE A 51 6.39 1.05 7.91
C PHE A 51 7.29 2.28 7.89
N GLU A 52 7.75 2.64 6.70
CA GLU A 52 8.38 3.93 6.41
C GLU A 52 7.49 4.66 5.40
N PHE A 53 7.07 5.89 5.70
CA PHE A 53 6.09 6.62 4.87
C PHE A 53 6.80 7.72 4.07
N THR A 54 6.44 7.86 2.80
CA THR A 54 6.99 8.91 1.94
C THR A 54 6.02 9.37 0.84
N GLU A 55 6.22 10.61 0.40
CA GLU A 55 5.68 11.18 -0.84
C GLU A 55 6.81 11.65 -1.78
N ASP A 56 8.06 11.42 -1.39
CA ASP A 56 9.27 11.81 -2.11
C ASP A 56 9.66 10.72 -3.12
N PRO A 57 9.58 10.98 -4.43
CA PRO A 57 9.87 9.99 -5.45
C PRO A 57 11.37 9.66 -5.52
N THR A 58 12.25 10.47 -4.93
CA THR A 58 13.69 10.15 -4.88
C THR A 58 14.00 8.94 -4.01
N GLN A 59 13.05 8.50 -3.18
CA GLN A 59 13.15 7.24 -2.42
C GLN A 59 13.09 5.99 -3.31
N PHE A 60 12.63 6.11 -4.56
CA PHE A 60 12.66 5.05 -5.58
C PHE A 60 14.02 5.01 -6.28
N ALA A 61 15.04 4.66 -5.50
CA ALA A 61 16.41 4.39 -5.95
C ALA A 61 16.82 2.97 -5.50
N ASP A 62 17.69 2.31 -6.27
CA ASP A 62 18.06 0.91 -6.03
C ASP A 62 18.58 0.68 -4.61
N GLU A 63 19.48 1.56 -4.14
CA GLU A 63 20.06 1.49 -2.80
C GLU A 63 18.99 1.55 -1.73
N ASN A 64 18.02 2.45 -1.88
CA ASN A 64 16.98 2.65 -0.88
C ASN A 64 15.94 1.53 -0.91
N LEU A 65 15.44 1.17 -2.09
CA LEU A 65 14.43 0.11 -2.24
C LEU A 65 14.93 -1.25 -1.74
N SER A 66 16.25 -1.52 -1.85
CA SER A 66 16.85 -2.76 -1.34
C SER A 66 16.66 -3.00 0.18
N ARG A 67 16.34 -1.94 0.94
CA ARG A 67 16.10 -1.97 2.39
C ARG A 67 14.71 -2.48 2.78
N PHE A 68 13.80 -2.65 1.82
CA PHE A 68 12.39 -2.94 2.07
C PHE A 68 11.96 -4.29 1.50
N ASP A 69 11.19 -5.04 2.28
CA ASP A 69 10.58 -6.29 1.87
C ASP A 69 9.39 -6.06 0.94
N GLY A 70 8.66 -4.95 1.15
CA GLY A 70 7.57 -4.54 0.28
C GLY A 70 7.52 -3.04 0.01
N ILE A 71 6.87 -2.69 -1.09
CA ILE A 71 6.36 -1.35 -1.35
C ILE A 71 4.83 -1.39 -1.30
N MET A 72 4.23 -0.37 -0.70
CA MET A 72 2.79 -0.23 -0.56
C MET A 72 2.34 1.12 -1.10
N PHE A 73 1.59 1.12 -2.19
CA PHE A 73 1.04 2.33 -2.79
C PHE A 73 -0.37 2.53 -2.22
N VAL A 74 -0.60 3.66 -1.57
CA VAL A 74 -1.88 3.97 -0.94
C VAL A 74 -2.40 5.27 -1.53
N SER A 75 -3.48 5.14 -2.31
CA SER A 75 -4.18 6.27 -2.91
C SER A 75 -3.27 7.22 -3.71
N THR A 76 -2.24 6.68 -4.39
CA THR A 76 -1.41 7.42 -5.35
C THR A 76 -2.23 7.80 -6.59
N SER A 77 -1.84 8.83 -7.35
CA SER A 77 -2.58 9.22 -8.56
C SER A 77 -1.68 9.90 -9.58
N GLU A 78 -1.90 9.62 -10.86
CA GLU A 78 -1.13 10.11 -12.01
C GLU A 78 0.33 9.61 -12.06
N GLU A 79 1.19 10.21 -12.88
CA GLU A 79 2.57 9.77 -13.13
C GLU A 79 3.53 10.12 -11.98
N VAL A 80 3.35 9.48 -10.83
CA VAL A 80 4.04 9.78 -9.55
C VAL A 80 5.52 9.39 -9.51
N LEU A 81 6.00 8.64 -10.51
CA LEU A 81 7.40 8.26 -10.73
C LEU A 81 7.80 8.55 -12.17
N ASN A 82 9.01 9.04 -12.36
CA ASN A 82 9.61 9.23 -13.68
C ASN A 82 10.38 7.97 -14.15
N GLY A 83 10.89 7.98 -15.38
CA GLY A 83 11.59 6.83 -15.98
C GLY A 83 12.67 6.20 -15.09
N PRO A 84 13.66 6.96 -14.57
CA PRO A 84 14.67 6.40 -13.66
C PRO A 84 14.10 5.73 -12.40
N GLN A 85 13.02 6.27 -11.84
CA GLN A 85 12.36 5.74 -10.64
C GLN A 85 11.51 4.50 -10.96
N GLN A 86 10.83 4.50 -12.10
CA GLN A 86 10.15 3.32 -12.66
C GLN A 86 11.14 2.19 -12.91
N ASP A 87 12.30 2.49 -13.48
CA ASP A 87 13.37 1.53 -13.72
C ASP A 87 13.92 0.92 -12.42
N ALA A 88 14.09 1.73 -11.37
CA ALA A 88 14.50 1.25 -10.04
C ALA A 88 13.42 0.36 -9.40
N MET A 89 12.15 0.77 -9.47
CA MET A 89 11.02 -0.05 -9.02
C MET A 89 10.97 -1.38 -9.77
N ALA A 90 11.16 -1.38 -11.09
CA ALA A 90 11.15 -2.59 -11.89
C ALA A 90 12.28 -3.55 -11.51
N ARG A 91 13.50 -3.04 -11.26
CA ARG A 91 14.61 -3.87 -10.75
C ARG A 91 14.32 -4.42 -9.37
N TYR A 92 13.73 -3.62 -8.48
CA TYR A 92 13.32 -4.04 -7.15
C TYR A 92 12.31 -5.21 -7.20
N LEU A 93 11.24 -5.08 -8.00
CA LEU A 93 10.21 -6.10 -8.15
C LEU A 93 10.77 -7.40 -8.75
N ARG A 94 11.64 -7.30 -9.77
CA ARG A 94 12.36 -8.44 -10.37
C ARG A 94 13.38 -9.11 -9.43
N SER A 95 13.67 -8.49 -8.28
CA SER A 95 14.60 -8.97 -7.26
C SER A 95 13.90 -9.59 -6.04
N GLY A 96 12.58 -9.72 -6.08
CA GLY A 96 11.76 -10.43 -5.08
C GLY A 96 10.93 -9.51 -4.20
N GLY A 97 10.99 -8.20 -4.47
CA GLY A 97 10.22 -7.20 -3.76
C GLY A 97 8.72 -7.41 -3.90
N VAL A 98 8.00 -7.25 -2.80
CA VAL A 98 6.54 -7.40 -2.75
C VAL A 98 5.85 -6.09 -3.13
N TYR A 99 4.74 -6.17 -3.85
CA TYR A 99 3.89 -5.02 -4.16
C TYR A 99 2.53 -5.13 -3.46
N VAL A 100 2.09 -4.02 -2.87
CA VAL A 100 0.73 -3.85 -2.36
C VAL A 100 0.15 -2.54 -2.90
N GLY A 101 -1.06 -2.58 -3.44
CA GLY A 101 -1.80 -1.39 -3.86
C GLY A 101 -3.14 -1.27 -3.15
N VAL A 102 -3.49 -0.06 -2.73
CA VAL A 102 -4.80 0.23 -2.10
C VAL A 102 -5.44 1.42 -2.79
N HIS A 103 -6.74 1.28 -3.06
CA HIS A 103 -7.60 2.28 -3.65
C HIS A 103 -7.04 2.84 -4.97
N SER A 104 -6.81 4.15 -5.08
CA SER A 104 -6.35 4.78 -6.33
C SER A 104 -4.92 4.42 -6.74
N ALA A 105 -4.23 3.49 -6.06
CA ALA A 105 -2.97 2.94 -6.54
C ALA A 105 -3.04 2.39 -7.99
N SER A 106 -4.21 2.03 -8.49
CA SER A 106 -4.43 1.67 -9.90
C SER A 106 -4.62 2.86 -10.86
N ALA A 107 -4.73 4.08 -10.33
CA ALA A 107 -4.91 5.32 -11.05
C ALA A 107 -3.60 6.12 -11.24
N CYS A 108 -2.46 5.42 -11.30
CA CYS A 108 -1.14 6.01 -11.49
C CYS A 108 -0.26 5.16 -12.40
N LEU A 109 0.80 5.77 -12.94
CA LEU A 109 1.83 5.10 -13.74
C LEU A 109 1.29 4.36 -14.97
N TYR A 110 0.32 4.94 -15.68
CA TYR A 110 -0.36 4.32 -16.83
C TYR A 110 0.60 3.98 -17.98
N ASN A 111 1.78 4.60 -18.02
CA ASN A 111 2.83 4.36 -19.00
C ASN A 111 3.80 3.21 -18.64
N ASP A 112 3.71 2.62 -17.45
CA ASP A 112 4.68 1.63 -16.98
C ASP A 112 4.11 0.20 -17.06
N THR A 113 4.68 -0.62 -17.95
CA THR A 113 4.21 -2.01 -18.12
C THR A 113 4.54 -2.90 -16.91
N VAL A 114 5.65 -2.65 -16.21
CA VAL A 114 6.00 -3.43 -15.01
C VAL A 114 5.06 -3.08 -13.87
N TYR A 115 4.69 -1.81 -13.73
CA TYR A 115 3.68 -1.40 -12.78
C TYR A 115 2.32 -2.06 -13.07
N LEU A 116 1.88 -2.09 -14.33
CA LEU A 116 0.67 -2.82 -14.72
C LEU A 116 0.73 -4.29 -14.30
N GLN A 117 1.85 -4.96 -14.55
CA GLN A 117 2.04 -6.36 -14.17
C GLN A 117 2.00 -6.58 -12.65
N ALA A 118 2.38 -5.57 -11.87
CA ALA A 118 2.33 -5.60 -10.41
C ALA A 118 0.93 -5.29 -9.85
N VAL A 119 0.28 -4.22 -10.32
CA VAL A 119 -1.05 -3.78 -9.85
C VAL A 119 -2.18 -4.62 -10.43
N GLY A 120 -2.01 -5.19 -11.62
CA GLY A 120 -2.96 -6.07 -12.30
C GLY A 120 -3.86 -5.35 -13.30
N ALA A 121 -4.42 -4.20 -12.93
CA ALA A 121 -5.27 -3.41 -13.81
C ALA A 121 -5.16 -1.91 -13.52
N TYR A 122 -5.43 -1.11 -14.54
CA TYR A 122 -5.51 0.35 -14.45
C TYR A 122 -6.94 0.79 -14.23
N PHE A 123 -7.08 1.83 -13.41
CA PHE A 123 -8.34 2.52 -13.20
C PHE A 123 -8.85 3.15 -14.51
N ASP A 124 -10.16 3.06 -14.74
CA ASP A 124 -10.87 3.75 -15.82
C ASP A 124 -11.79 4.84 -15.27
N TYR A 125 -12.82 4.43 -14.53
CA TYR A 125 -13.80 5.33 -13.90
C TYR A 125 -14.46 4.66 -12.70
N HIS A 126 -15.27 5.41 -11.96
CA HIS A 126 -16.19 4.88 -10.96
C HIS A 126 -17.49 5.72 -10.99
N PRO A 127 -18.65 5.16 -10.58
CA PRO A 127 -19.83 5.95 -10.31
C PRO A 127 -19.68 6.74 -9.02
N SER A 128 -20.67 7.58 -8.70
CA SER A 128 -20.71 8.35 -7.45
C SER A 128 -20.52 7.45 -6.22
N LEU A 129 -19.77 7.95 -5.24
CA LEU A 129 -19.57 7.33 -3.92
C LEU A 129 -20.93 7.03 -3.28
N GLN A 130 -21.20 5.76 -3.00
CA GLN A 130 -22.50 5.29 -2.50
C GLN A 130 -22.38 3.93 -1.81
N PRO A 131 -23.40 3.48 -1.06
CA PRO A 131 -23.44 2.11 -0.57
C PRO A 131 -23.39 1.09 -1.72
N ALA A 132 -22.51 0.10 -1.62
CA ALA A 132 -22.43 -1.04 -2.52
C ALA A 132 -22.18 -2.33 -1.72
N THR A 133 -22.59 -3.47 -2.26
CA THR A 133 -22.38 -4.78 -1.62
C THR A 133 -21.26 -5.56 -2.30
N PHE A 134 -20.20 -5.82 -1.55
CA PHE A 134 -19.05 -6.60 -1.98
C PHE A 134 -19.21 -8.06 -1.55
N ILE A 135 -18.84 -9.00 -2.44
CA ILE A 135 -19.00 -10.44 -2.24
C ILE A 135 -17.62 -11.09 -2.20
N ARG A 136 -17.40 -11.91 -1.18
CA ARG A 136 -16.21 -12.75 -1.06
C ARG A 136 -16.29 -13.96 -1.99
N LEU A 137 -15.31 -14.11 -2.88
CA LEU A 137 -15.29 -15.19 -3.86
C LEU A 137 -14.47 -16.41 -3.42
N THR A 138 -13.41 -16.20 -2.65
CA THR A 138 -12.51 -17.28 -2.24
C THR A 138 -11.93 -17.04 -0.85
N SER A 139 -11.46 -18.12 -0.24
CA SER A 139 -10.75 -18.09 1.04
C SER A 139 -9.30 -17.65 0.82
N HIS A 140 -8.91 -16.57 1.46
CA HIS A 140 -7.57 -16.00 1.41
C HIS A 140 -7.30 -15.25 2.73
N PRO A 141 -6.05 -15.07 3.19
CA PRO A 141 -5.78 -14.29 4.41
C PRO A 141 -6.41 -12.88 4.38
N ALA A 142 -6.39 -12.21 3.22
CA ALA A 142 -7.08 -10.94 3.01
C ALA A 142 -8.61 -11.01 3.16
N THR A 143 -9.25 -12.13 2.86
CA THR A 143 -10.73 -12.26 2.88
C THR A 143 -11.27 -13.08 4.05
N SER A 144 -10.38 -13.66 4.87
CA SER A 144 -10.75 -14.44 6.06
C SER A 144 -11.52 -13.63 7.12
N PRO A 145 -11.21 -12.34 7.38
CA PRO A 145 -11.96 -11.56 8.36
C PRO A 145 -13.29 -10.99 7.82
N LEU A 146 -13.56 -11.11 6.52
CA LEU A 146 -14.72 -10.49 5.87
C LEU A 146 -15.95 -11.40 5.98
N PRO A 147 -17.16 -10.84 6.15
CA PRO A 147 -18.38 -11.58 5.89
C PRO A 147 -18.47 -11.96 4.40
N ASP A 148 -19.31 -12.94 4.07
CA ASP A 148 -19.50 -13.35 2.66
C ASP A 148 -20.07 -12.23 1.79
N ARG A 149 -20.84 -11.33 2.40
CA ARG A 149 -21.40 -10.11 1.81
C ARG A 149 -21.15 -8.94 2.75
N TRP A 150 -20.54 -7.88 2.23
CA TRP A 150 -20.15 -6.70 3.00
C TRP A 150 -20.65 -5.44 2.31
N THR A 151 -21.55 -4.71 2.96
CA THR A 151 -22.16 -3.50 2.40
C THR A 151 -21.66 -2.26 3.16
N PHE A 152 -21.04 -1.34 2.44
CA PHE A 152 -20.61 -0.05 2.98
C PHE A 152 -20.47 0.98 1.84
N THR A 153 -20.33 2.25 2.20
CA THR A 153 -20.17 3.35 1.23
C THR A 153 -18.76 3.34 0.65
N GLU A 154 -18.65 3.14 -0.67
CA GLU A 154 -17.37 3.04 -1.36
C GLU A 154 -17.52 3.34 -2.86
N GLU A 155 -16.41 3.65 -3.54
CA GLU A 155 -16.38 3.80 -4.99
C GLU A 155 -16.20 2.44 -5.67
N VAL A 156 -17.12 2.10 -6.58
CA VAL A 156 -17.02 0.87 -7.38
C VAL A 156 -16.18 1.13 -8.63
N TYR A 157 -14.91 0.72 -8.61
CA TYR A 157 -13.96 0.99 -9.68
C TYR A 157 -14.17 0.08 -10.89
N TYR A 158 -14.15 0.68 -12.07
CA TYR A 158 -14.06 0.02 -13.36
C TYR A 158 -12.64 0.12 -13.92
N TRP A 159 -12.28 -0.83 -14.78
CA TRP A 159 -10.89 -1.08 -15.17
C TRP A 159 -10.66 -0.95 -16.68
N ARG A 160 -9.46 -0.52 -17.07
CA ARG A 160 -9.05 -0.48 -18.48
C ARG A 160 -8.74 -1.86 -19.08
N GLN A 161 -8.56 -2.87 -18.22
CA GLN A 161 -8.25 -4.25 -18.58
C GLN A 161 -8.64 -5.21 -17.45
N ASP A 162 -8.95 -6.46 -17.79
CA ASP A 162 -9.16 -7.52 -16.80
C ASP A 162 -7.83 -7.86 -16.10
N PRO A 163 -7.73 -7.73 -14.75
CA PRO A 163 -6.52 -8.09 -14.02
C PRO A 163 -6.13 -9.57 -14.17
N ARG A 164 -7.04 -10.45 -14.57
CA ARG A 164 -6.73 -11.86 -14.89
C ARG A 164 -5.75 -12.00 -16.05
N ASN A 165 -5.65 -10.99 -16.93
CA ASN A 165 -4.62 -10.95 -17.97
C ASN A 165 -3.20 -10.88 -17.39
N GLN A 166 -3.06 -10.45 -16.13
CA GLN A 166 -1.82 -10.48 -15.35
C GLN A 166 -1.75 -11.68 -14.39
N SER A 167 -2.54 -12.73 -14.65
CA SER A 167 -2.66 -13.92 -13.78
C SER A 167 -3.24 -13.65 -12.39
N ALA A 168 -4.04 -12.58 -12.26
CA ALA A 168 -4.69 -12.27 -10.99
C ALA A 168 -5.77 -13.30 -10.61
N THR A 169 -5.81 -13.65 -9.32
CA THR A 169 -6.91 -14.39 -8.71
C THR A 169 -7.80 -13.41 -7.96
N ILE A 170 -9.09 -13.37 -8.32
CA ILE A 170 -10.03 -12.40 -7.74
C ILE A 170 -10.53 -12.89 -6.38
N LEU A 171 -10.44 -11.99 -5.40
CA LEU A 171 -10.80 -12.20 -4.01
C LEU A 171 -12.19 -11.63 -3.69
N LEU A 172 -12.45 -10.42 -4.18
CA LEU A 172 -13.71 -9.70 -3.98
C LEU A 172 -14.31 -9.31 -5.32
N THR A 173 -15.63 -9.38 -5.40
CA THR A 173 -16.43 -8.76 -6.46
C THR A 173 -17.49 -7.85 -5.87
N VAL A 174 -18.21 -7.11 -6.71
CA VAL A 174 -19.35 -6.29 -6.33
C VAL A 174 -20.63 -6.91 -6.88
N GLU A 175 -21.74 -6.77 -6.15
CA GLU A 175 -23.06 -7.08 -6.65
C GLU A 175 -23.57 -5.94 -7.54
N GLU A 176 -23.61 -6.15 -8.86
CA GLU A 176 -23.99 -5.14 -9.87
C GLU A 176 -25.36 -4.47 -9.62
N GLY A 177 -26.28 -5.13 -8.91
CA GLY A 177 -27.59 -4.58 -8.56
C GLY A 177 -27.64 -3.78 -7.25
N SER A 178 -26.51 -3.66 -6.53
CA SER A 178 -26.46 -3.03 -5.20
C SER A 178 -26.09 -1.55 -5.23
N TYR A 179 -25.73 -1.01 -6.39
CA TYR A 179 -25.36 0.39 -6.60
C TYR A 179 -25.87 0.90 -7.95
N ILE A 180 -25.90 2.21 -8.13
CA ILE A 180 -26.27 2.87 -9.37
C ILE A 180 -25.00 3.25 -10.11
N ASN A 181 -24.80 2.73 -11.33
CA ASN A 181 -23.74 3.22 -12.21
C ASN A 181 -24.22 4.47 -12.97
N ASP A 182 -23.84 5.65 -12.47
CA ASP A 182 -24.17 6.97 -13.02
C ASP A 182 -23.00 7.62 -13.78
N ALA A 183 -21.96 6.85 -14.09
CA ALA A 183 -20.79 7.28 -14.84
C ALA A 183 -20.59 6.43 -16.11
N ALA A 184 -19.60 6.80 -16.92
CA ALA A 184 -19.30 6.13 -18.17
C ALA A 184 -17.80 5.91 -18.34
N SER A 185 -17.46 4.82 -19.05
CA SER A 185 -16.08 4.48 -19.40
C SER A 185 -15.41 5.59 -20.22
N THR A 186 -14.11 5.78 -20.00
CA THR A 186 -13.29 6.71 -20.80
C THR A 186 -12.81 6.10 -22.11
N GLY A 187 -13.10 4.82 -22.36
CA GLY A 187 -12.67 4.11 -23.56
C GLY A 187 -13.53 2.87 -23.86
N ASN A 188 -13.02 2.02 -24.75
CA ASN A 188 -13.63 0.72 -25.03
C ASN A 188 -12.83 -0.37 -24.32
N TYR A 189 -13.08 -0.52 -23.02
CA TYR A 189 -12.35 -1.42 -22.15
C TYR A 189 -13.19 -2.63 -21.72
N THR A 190 -12.51 -3.73 -21.43
CA THR A 190 -13.12 -4.93 -20.83
C THR A 190 -12.38 -5.28 -19.56
N PHE A 191 -13.12 -5.35 -18.46
CA PHE A 191 -12.55 -5.55 -17.12
C PHE A 191 -12.81 -6.94 -16.54
N GLY A 192 -13.57 -7.77 -17.25
CA GLY A 192 -13.81 -9.15 -16.88
C GLY A 192 -15.01 -9.36 -15.95
N SER A 193 -15.36 -10.64 -15.78
CA SER A 193 -16.44 -11.09 -14.88
C SER A 193 -16.00 -12.34 -14.10
N PRO A 194 -16.34 -12.48 -12.80
CA PRO A 194 -17.00 -11.47 -11.95
C PRO A 194 -16.17 -10.19 -11.82
N HIS A 195 -16.86 -9.05 -11.61
CA HIS A 195 -16.29 -7.70 -11.54
C HIS A 195 -15.19 -7.65 -10.47
N PRO A 196 -13.91 -7.43 -10.83
CA PRO A 196 -12.82 -7.52 -9.87
C PRO A 196 -12.77 -6.29 -8.97
N ILE A 197 -12.72 -6.50 -7.65
CA ILE A 197 -12.61 -5.42 -6.64
C ILE A 197 -11.30 -5.54 -5.85
N ALA A 198 -10.93 -6.77 -5.49
CA ALA A 198 -9.65 -7.07 -4.88
C ALA A 198 -9.10 -8.36 -5.46
N TRP A 199 -7.78 -8.46 -5.57
CA TRP A 199 -7.10 -9.62 -6.14
C TRP A 199 -5.68 -9.76 -5.61
N PHE A 200 -5.10 -10.92 -5.90
CA PHE A 200 -3.68 -11.13 -5.76
C PHE A 200 -3.08 -11.67 -7.05
N ILE A 201 -1.79 -11.47 -7.23
CA ILE A 201 -0.98 -12.09 -8.28
C ILE A 201 0.17 -12.81 -7.58
N GLU A 202 0.17 -14.15 -7.64
CA GLU A 202 1.22 -14.93 -6.97
C GLU A 202 2.55 -14.89 -7.72
N ASN A 203 2.50 -14.86 -9.06
CA ASN A 203 3.68 -14.85 -9.92
C ASN A 203 3.54 -13.77 -11.02
N PRO A 204 3.79 -12.49 -10.71
CA PRO A 204 3.74 -11.42 -11.71
C PRO A 204 4.68 -11.64 -12.90
N GLN A 205 4.30 -11.17 -14.09
CA GLN A 205 4.96 -11.52 -15.35
C GLN A 205 6.08 -10.55 -15.80
N TYR A 206 6.79 -9.90 -14.86
CA TYR A 206 7.91 -8.98 -15.18
C TYR A 206 9.30 -9.65 -15.20
N GLY A 207 9.40 -10.96 -14.94
CA GLY A 207 10.63 -11.75 -14.96
C GLY A 207 11.49 -11.62 -13.69
N GLY A 208 12.58 -12.40 -13.60
CA GLY A 208 13.45 -12.43 -12.42
C GLY A 208 12.92 -13.32 -11.29
N LYS A 209 13.38 -13.07 -10.05
CA LYS A 209 12.79 -13.66 -8.84
C LYS A 209 11.68 -12.72 -8.41
N VAL A 210 10.42 -13.07 -8.68
CA VAL A 210 9.30 -12.14 -8.45
C VAL A 210 8.73 -12.31 -7.04
N GLY A 211 8.36 -11.19 -6.41
CA GLY A 211 7.53 -11.20 -5.21
C GLY A 211 6.04 -11.37 -5.55
N ARG A 212 5.21 -11.54 -4.52
CA ARG A 212 3.75 -11.53 -4.68
C ARG A 212 3.22 -10.10 -4.79
N SER A 213 2.07 -9.95 -5.44
CA SER A 213 1.30 -8.71 -5.45
C SER A 213 -0.08 -8.89 -4.83
N PHE A 214 -0.54 -7.89 -4.07
CA PHE A 214 -1.92 -7.78 -3.59
C PHE A 214 -2.49 -6.41 -3.93
N TYR A 215 -3.76 -6.36 -4.33
CA TYR A 215 -4.46 -5.11 -4.62
C TYR A 215 -5.90 -5.15 -4.12
N THR A 216 -6.39 -4.01 -3.63
CA THR A 216 -7.81 -3.77 -3.34
C THR A 216 -8.21 -2.36 -3.79
N SER A 217 -9.35 -2.24 -4.47
CA SER A 217 -9.89 -0.94 -4.93
C SER A 217 -10.59 -0.15 -3.82
N LEU A 218 -10.85 -0.80 -2.69
CA LEU A 218 -11.52 -0.22 -1.53
C LEU A 218 -10.57 0.73 -0.76
N GLY A 219 -11.11 1.65 0.02
CA GLY A 219 -10.32 2.52 0.90
C GLY A 219 -10.41 4.02 0.59
N HIS A 220 -11.49 4.49 -0.03
CA HIS A 220 -11.66 5.91 -0.36
C HIS A 220 -11.77 6.78 0.89
N THR A 221 -12.60 6.37 1.84
CA THR A 221 -13.07 7.23 2.94
C THR A 221 -12.26 7.06 4.23
N ASN A 222 -12.34 8.06 5.11
CA ASN A 222 -11.81 7.95 6.48
C ASN A 222 -12.54 6.86 7.26
N GLU A 223 -13.83 6.71 7.03
CA GLU A 223 -14.69 5.70 7.65
C GLU A 223 -14.20 4.30 7.30
N THR A 224 -13.87 4.03 6.03
CA THR A 224 -13.29 2.76 5.57
C THR A 224 -11.97 2.46 6.32
N TRP A 225 -11.08 3.45 6.47
CA TRP A 225 -9.81 3.28 7.20
C TRP A 225 -9.94 3.19 8.73
N ASN A 226 -11.12 3.45 9.28
CA ASN A 226 -11.46 3.23 10.69
C ASN A 226 -12.27 1.94 10.91
N ASP A 227 -12.65 1.23 9.85
CA ASP A 227 -13.35 -0.06 9.93
C ASP A 227 -12.35 -1.21 10.17
N GLY A 228 -12.49 -1.90 11.30
CA GLY A 228 -11.63 -3.03 11.67
C GLY A 228 -11.64 -4.19 10.66
N ILE A 229 -12.74 -4.40 9.93
CA ILE A 229 -12.84 -5.43 8.87
C ILE A 229 -11.98 -5.02 7.67
N PHE A 230 -12.05 -3.75 7.26
CA PHE A 230 -11.19 -3.23 6.18
C PHE A 230 -9.71 -3.28 6.57
N ILE A 231 -9.38 -2.86 7.79
CA ILE A 231 -8.00 -2.90 8.29
C ILE A 231 -7.48 -4.35 8.25
N ALA A 232 -8.28 -5.30 8.74
CA ALA A 232 -7.92 -6.71 8.69
C ALA A 232 -7.78 -7.27 7.25
N HIS A 233 -8.58 -6.77 6.31
CA HIS A 233 -8.45 -7.08 4.88
C HIS A 233 -7.08 -6.67 4.33
N VAL A 234 -6.69 -5.41 4.55
CA VAL A 234 -5.41 -4.85 4.08
C VAL A 234 -4.23 -5.60 4.70
N PHE A 235 -4.23 -5.79 6.02
CA PHE A 235 -3.14 -6.53 6.69
C PHE A 235 -3.10 -8.01 6.31
N GLY A 236 -4.26 -8.65 6.06
CA GLY A 236 -4.31 -10.01 5.55
C GLY A 236 -3.67 -10.15 4.16
N GLY A 237 -3.93 -9.19 3.27
CA GLY A 237 -3.31 -9.13 1.94
C GLY A 237 -1.81 -8.86 1.98
N LEU A 238 -1.40 -7.85 2.75
CA LEU A 238 0.00 -7.49 2.94
C LEU A 238 0.82 -8.65 3.51
N LYS A 239 0.33 -9.31 4.57
CA LYS A 239 1.01 -10.46 5.17
C LYS A 239 1.14 -11.62 4.19
N TRP A 240 0.06 -11.99 3.49
CA TRP A 240 0.13 -13.06 2.49
C TRP A 240 1.16 -12.78 1.40
N ALA A 241 1.27 -11.52 0.99
CA ALA A 241 2.23 -11.12 -0.02
C ALA A 241 3.68 -11.25 0.50
N LEU A 242 3.94 -10.79 1.73
CA LEU A 242 5.24 -10.92 2.42
C LEU A 242 5.62 -12.39 2.69
N ASP A 243 4.66 -13.24 3.01
CA ASP A 243 4.85 -14.68 3.29
C ASP A 243 5.31 -15.50 2.07
N GLY A 244 5.44 -14.89 0.89
CA GLY A 244 5.94 -15.53 -0.34
C GLY A 244 7.43 -15.96 -0.28
N ALA A 245 8.15 -15.62 0.79
CA ALA A 245 9.56 -16.01 1.02
C ALA A 245 10.55 -15.56 -0.07
N THR A 246 10.22 -14.49 -0.80
CA THR A 246 11.07 -13.92 -1.85
C THR A 246 12.02 -12.86 -1.34
N THR A 247 11.75 -12.32 -0.14
CA THR A 247 12.52 -11.27 0.54
C THR A 247 13.40 -11.85 1.66
N ARG A 248 14.22 -11.00 2.28
CA ARG A 248 15.09 -11.39 3.40
C ARG A 248 14.34 -11.68 4.70
N ALA A 249 13.18 -11.06 4.94
CA ALA A 249 12.40 -11.32 6.15
C ALA A 249 11.96 -12.79 6.29
N TYR A 250 11.63 -13.44 5.16
CA TYR A 250 11.02 -14.77 5.15
C TYR A 250 11.79 -15.82 4.30
N GLY A 251 12.93 -15.47 3.70
CA GLY A 251 13.68 -16.41 2.86
C GLY A 251 15.04 -15.91 2.38
N ALA A 252 15.59 -16.58 1.36
CA ALA A 252 16.87 -16.23 0.73
C ALA A 252 16.72 -15.09 -0.30
N GLY A 253 16.02 -14.01 0.07
CA GLY A 253 15.86 -12.81 -0.77
C GLY A 253 17.12 -11.97 -0.88
N VAL A 254 17.17 -11.10 -1.89
CA VAL A 254 18.24 -10.10 -2.06
C VAL A 254 17.80 -8.69 -1.69
N VAL A 255 16.50 -8.49 -1.45
CA VAL A 255 15.87 -7.26 -0.94
C VAL A 255 15.20 -7.53 0.41
N GLY A 256 15.05 -6.49 1.23
CA GLY A 256 14.42 -6.57 2.55
C GLY A 256 15.38 -6.41 3.72
N ASN A 257 14.83 -6.31 4.93
CA ASN A 257 15.62 -6.07 6.12
C ASN A 257 16.54 -7.27 6.43
N ASN A 258 17.81 -6.98 6.76
CA ASN A 258 18.80 -7.97 7.19
C ASN A 258 18.93 -8.05 8.71
N ASP A 259 18.17 -7.25 9.47
CA ASP A 259 18.19 -7.30 10.93
C ASP A 259 17.51 -8.58 11.41
N THR A 260 18.25 -9.69 11.38
CA THR A 260 18.02 -10.79 12.30
C THR A 260 17.97 -10.18 13.69
N VAL A 261 16.85 -10.34 14.41
CA VAL A 261 16.68 -9.89 15.80
C VAL A 261 17.99 -10.13 16.54
N ALA A 262 18.70 -9.04 16.85
CA ALA A 262 20.01 -9.10 17.46
C ALA A 262 19.91 -9.96 18.73
N ASN A 263 20.64 -11.06 18.72
CA ASN A 263 20.71 -12.02 19.80
C ASN A 263 20.96 -11.27 21.12
N VAL A 264 20.01 -11.32 22.06
CA VAL A 264 20.21 -10.81 23.43
C VAL A 264 21.17 -11.77 24.13
N SER A 265 22.45 -11.63 23.81
CA SER A 265 23.56 -12.30 24.49
C SER A 265 24.40 -11.21 25.16
N GLY A 266 23.81 -10.55 26.15
CA GLY A 266 24.55 -9.71 27.08
C GLY A 266 25.45 -10.58 27.93
N SER A 267 26.72 -10.71 27.55
CA SER A 267 27.75 -11.26 28.41
C SER A 267 27.94 -10.33 29.60
N VAL A 268 27.57 -10.80 30.79
CA VAL A 268 27.95 -10.15 32.05
C VAL A 268 29.44 -10.43 32.25
N SER A 269 30.25 -9.43 31.93
CA SER A 269 31.67 -9.39 32.31
C SER A 269 31.84 -8.20 33.24
N GLY A 270 31.85 -8.48 34.54
CA GLY A 270 32.21 -7.49 35.54
C GLY A 270 33.72 -7.25 35.54
N THR A 271 34.11 -5.98 35.59
CA THR A 271 35.33 -5.54 36.30
C THR A 271 35.20 -4.06 36.68
N SER A 272 35.57 -3.81 37.92
CA SER A 272 35.59 -2.55 38.67
C SER A 272 36.81 -1.67 38.36
N ALA A 273 36.64 -0.34 38.37
CA ALA A 273 37.58 0.61 39.00
C ALA A 273 37.01 2.04 39.08
N ALA A 274 37.19 2.68 40.24
CA ALA A 274 36.89 4.08 40.59
C ALA A 274 37.95 5.05 39.99
N ALA A 275 37.91 6.39 40.05
CA ALA A 275 37.20 7.38 40.86
C ALA A 275 37.36 8.81 40.23
N SER A 276 36.41 9.73 40.55
CA SER A 276 36.59 11.18 40.87
C SER A 276 37.11 12.17 39.79
N THR A 277 36.71 13.45 39.61
CA THR A 277 36.10 14.52 40.44
C THR A 277 35.52 15.67 39.57
N SER A 278 34.50 16.37 40.12
CA SER A 278 34.18 17.84 40.02
C SER A 278 33.79 18.46 38.64
N ALA A 279 32.85 19.39 38.47
CA ALA A 279 32.10 20.30 39.35
C ALA A 279 30.77 20.76 38.67
N SER A 280 29.81 21.22 39.47
CA SER A 280 28.50 21.82 39.10
C SER A 280 28.59 23.37 38.98
N PRO A 281 27.48 24.15 38.95
CA PRO A 281 26.23 24.13 38.15
C PRO A 281 25.99 25.50 37.45
N VAL A 282 24.81 25.74 36.84
CA VAL A 282 23.94 26.96 36.98
C VAL A 282 22.85 26.96 35.88
N SER A 283 21.59 27.02 36.30
CA SER A 283 20.39 27.50 35.56
C SER A 283 20.03 28.91 36.11
N PRO A 284 18.95 29.66 35.73
CA PRO A 284 17.84 29.38 34.80
C PRO A 284 17.37 30.62 33.97
N SER A 285 16.15 30.52 33.42
CA SER A 285 15.14 31.58 33.14
C SER A 285 14.99 32.15 31.70
N GLY A 286 13.74 32.06 31.19
CA GLY A 286 13.22 32.71 29.96
C GLY A 286 12.90 34.21 30.17
N PRO A 287 11.90 34.86 29.53
CA PRO A 287 10.86 34.39 28.59
C PRO A 287 10.64 35.28 27.32
N ALA A 288 9.70 34.84 26.47
CA ALA A 288 8.72 35.59 25.63
C ALA A 288 9.07 36.90 24.90
N SER A 289 8.82 36.93 23.57
CA SER A 289 8.15 38.04 22.87
C SER A 289 7.73 37.70 21.43
N GLN A 290 6.41 37.64 21.18
CA GLN A 290 5.75 38.09 19.93
C GLN A 290 5.56 39.63 20.00
N PRO A 291 4.98 40.37 19.02
CA PRO A 291 4.42 40.00 17.70
C PRO A 291 4.87 40.93 16.52
N SER A 292 4.50 40.58 15.27
CA SER A 292 4.26 41.59 14.23
C SER A 292 3.27 41.11 13.15
N SER A 293 2.08 41.69 13.19
CA SER A 293 1.20 42.16 12.11
C SER A 293 1.38 41.66 10.67
N GLY A 294 0.30 41.06 10.14
CA GLY A 294 -0.57 41.72 9.16
C GLY A 294 -0.22 41.60 7.67
N ALA A 295 -1.06 40.87 6.92
CA ALA A 295 -1.52 41.29 5.60
C ALA A 295 -2.76 40.48 5.18
N GLN A 296 -3.82 41.19 4.85
CA GLN A 296 -5.03 40.72 4.19
C GLN A 296 -4.73 40.38 2.72
N GLY A 297 -5.37 39.34 2.20
CA GLY A 297 -5.33 38.98 0.78
C GLY A 297 -6.48 38.04 0.45
N LEU A 298 -7.61 38.61 0.06
CA LEU A 298 -8.74 37.92 -0.58
C LEU A 298 -8.27 37.30 -1.90
N SER A 299 -8.57 36.03 -2.17
CA SER A 299 -8.64 35.53 -3.54
C SER A 299 -9.79 34.56 -3.75
N VAL A 300 -10.55 34.89 -4.78
CA VAL A 300 -11.83 34.38 -5.25
C VAL A 300 -11.78 32.91 -5.66
N ALA A 301 -12.88 32.22 -5.42
CA ALA A 301 -13.17 30.87 -5.86
C ALA A 301 -13.27 30.76 -7.39
N SER A 302 -12.67 29.72 -7.97
CA SER A 302 -12.92 29.32 -9.37
C SER A 302 -13.79 28.07 -9.39
N ALA A 303 -15.07 28.28 -9.67
CA ALA A 303 -16.00 27.23 -10.11
C ALA A 303 -16.10 27.32 -11.64
N ALA A 304 -15.82 26.22 -12.34
CA ALA A 304 -16.10 26.08 -13.76
C ALA A 304 -16.86 24.77 -13.99
N ILE A 305 -18.20 24.87 -14.03
CA ILE A 305 -19.09 23.87 -14.60
C ILE A 305 -19.75 24.55 -15.80
N ALA A 306 -19.39 24.13 -17.00
CA ALA A 306 -20.10 24.51 -18.22
C ALA A 306 -21.16 23.43 -18.51
N ALA A 307 -22.43 23.76 -18.27
CA ALA A 307 -23.57 23.01 -18.77
C ALA A 307 -23.91 23.50 -20.19
N ALA A 308 -23.97 22.58 -21.15
CA ALA A 308 -24.58 22.83 -22.45
C ALA A 308 -25.88 22.03 -22.53
N ALA A 309 -27.00 22.75 -22.45
CA ALA A 309 -28.33 22.22 -22.75
C ALA A 309 -28.64 22.41 -24.24
N GLY A 310 -29.10 21.29 -24.83
CA GLY A 310 -29.86 21.05 -26.06
C GLY A 310 -30.15 22.16 -27.07
N LEU A 311 -30.12 21.75 -28.34
CA LEU A 311 -31.23 22.08 -29.24
C LEU A 311 -31.58 20.90 -30.16
N LEU A 312 -32.82 20.45 -29.97
CA LEU A 312 -33.62 19.60 -30.83
C LEU A 312 -34.01 20.41 -32.09
N THR A 313 -33.73 19.91 -33.29
CA THR A 313 -34.47 20.33 -34.48
C THR A 313 -34.76 19.14 -35.39
N ILE A 314 -36.02 19.10 -35.79
CA ILE A 314 -36.74 18.14 -36.60
C ILE A 314 -36.27 18.20 -38.06
N LEU A 315 -35.91 17.04 -38.64
CA LEU A 315 -36.38 16.45 -39.91
C LEU A 315 -35.52 15.23 -40.27
#